data_AF-A0A7G8ECY2-F1
#
_entry.id   AF-A0A7G8ECY2-F1
#
_cell.length_a   1.000
_cell.length_b   1.000
_cell.length_c   1.000
_cell.angle_alpha   90.00
_cell.angle_beta   90.00
_cell.angle_gamma   90.00
#
_symmetry.space_group_name_H-M   'P 1'
#
loop_
_entity.id
_entity.type
_entity.pdbx_description
1 polymer ?
#
loop_
_entity_poly.entity_id
_entity_poly.type
_entity_poly.pdbx_seq_one_letter_code
_entity_poly.pdbx_strand_id
1 'polypeptide(L)'
;MNKSIANYTAGGEQEFLASRLIQDGVVRNLEVIGEAFKNLSIELREANPAIPWRQIAGMRDVLIHDYLKVNLSRVWLTVSTDLPDLSTTVTRLLNQA
;
A
#
# COMPACT_ATOMS: atom_id res chain seq x y z
N MET A 1 5.02 7.53 7.15
CA MET A 1 4.04 7.09 6.15
C MET A 1 4.32 7.76 4.82
N ASN A 2 3.99 7.13 3.68
CA ASN A 2 4.29 7.65 2.34
C ASN A 2 3.48 8.93 2.07
N LYS A 3 4.10 10.08 2.33
CA LYS A 3 3.50 11.41 2.12
C LYS A 3 3.06 11.63 0.67
N SER A 4 3.65 10.91 -0.28
CA SER A 4 3.34 11.03 -1.70
C SER A 4 1.94 10.53 -2.02
N ILE A 5 1.53 9.34 -1.53
CA ILE A 5 0.17 8.82 -1.78
C ILE A 5 -0.87 9.79 -1.22
N ALA A 6 -0.73 10.19 0.05
CA ALA A 6 -1.66 11.12 0.69
C ALA A 6 -1.80 12.45 -0.07
N ASN A 7 -0.70 12.98 -0.60
CA ASN A 7 -0.70 14.19 -1.41
C ASN A 7 -1.40 13.97 -2.76
N TYR A 8 -1.13 12.85 -3.45
CA TYR A 8 -1.76 12.55 -4.73
C TYR A 8 -3.26 12.31 -4.62
N THR A 9 -3.74 11.85 -3.46
CA THR A 9 -5.15 11.50 -3.26
C THR A 9 -5.93 12.52 -2.43
N ALA A 10 -5.35 13.71 -2.18
CA ALA A 10 -6.01 14.76 -1.40
C ALA A 10 -7.32 15.25 -2.02
N GLY A 11 -7.43 15.19 -3.36
CA GLY A 11 -8.64 15.52 -4.12
C GLY A 11 -9.74 14.46 -4.10
N GLY A 12 -9.52 13.33 -3.44
CA GLY A 12 -10.51 12.24 -3.34
C GLY A 12 -10.58 11.33 -4.57
N GLU A 13 -11.55 10.42 -4.55
CA GLU A 13 -11.67 9.33 -5.53
C GLU A 13 -11.86 9.84 -6.96
N GLN A 14 -12.66 10.90 -7.14
CA GLN A 14 -12.97 11.43 -8.46
C GLN A 14 -11.72 11.97 -9.16
N GLU A 15 -10.86 12.69 -8.44
CA GLU A 15 -9.60 13.22 -8.99
C GLU A 15 -8.61 12.09 -9.29
N PHE A 16 -8.54 11.09 -8.40
CA PHE A 16 -7.77 9.88 -8.62
C PHE A 16 -8.21 9.14 -9.90
N LEU A 17 -9.52 8.92 -10.09
CA LEU A 17 -10.06 8.21 -11.26
C LEU A 17 -9.92 9.03 -12.55
N ALA A 18 -9.89 10.36 -12.47
CA ALA A 18 -9.75 11.24 -13.62
C ALA A 18 -8.29 11.44 -14.09
N SER A 19 -7.30 11.14 -13.26
CA SER A 19 -5.89 11.43 -13.54
C SER A 19 -5.02 10.19 -13.63
N ARG A 20 -4.58 9.87 -14.85
CA ARG A 20 -3.66 8.74 -15.08
C ARG A 20 -2.33 8.91 -14.34
N LEU A 21 -1.82 10.14 -14.24
CA LEU A 21 -0.59 10.44 -13.52
C LEU A 21 -0.73 10.13 -12.01
N ILE A 22 -1.88 10.48 -11.42
CA ILE A 22 -2.17 10.16 -10.01
C ILE A 22 -2.28 8.64 -9.84
N GLN A 23 -2.97 7.94 -10.75
CA GLN A 23 -3.10 6.48 -10.71
C GLN A 23 -1.74 5.79 -10.75
N ASP A 24 -0.91 6.13 -11.73
CA ASP A 24 0.42 5.53 -11.90
C ASP A 24 1.32 5.85 -10.69
N GLY A 25 1.26 7.09 -10.17
CA GLY A 25 1.97 7.49 -8.96
C GLY A 25 1.55 6.67 -7.73
N VAL A 26 0.24 6.51 -7.51
CA VAL A 26 -0.30 5.73 -6.39
C VAL A 26 0.08 4.26 -6.52
N VAL A 27 -0.14 3.65 -7.69
CA VAL A 27 0.20 2.24 -7.95
C VAL A 27 1.69 1.99 -7.68
N ARG A 28 2.57 2.85 -8.22
CA ARG A 28 4.01 2.72 -8.01
C ARG A 28 4.39 2.78 -6.53
N ASN A 29 3.75 3.66 -5.76
CA ASN A 29 4.03 3.78 -4.34
C ASN A 29 3.50 2.58 -3.53
N LEU A 30 2.37 1.99 -3.93
CA LEU A 30 1.86 0.74 -3.34
C LEU A 30 2.80 -0.44 -3.62
N GLU A 31 3.36 -0.56 -4.82
CA GLU A 31 4.37 -1.57 -5.14
C GLU A 31 5.62 -1.45 -4.26
N VAL A 32 6.12 -0.22 -4.05
CA VAL A 32 7.28 0.05 -3.19
C VAL A 32 6.99 -0.37 -1.75
N ILE A 33 5.77 -0.12 -1.26
CA ILE A 33 5.35 -0.59 0.07
C ILE A 33 5.35 -2.13 0.10
N GLY A 34 4.74 -2.80 -0.87
CA GLY A 34 4.73 -4.26 -0.90
C GLY A 34 6.13 -4.89 -0.96
N GLU A 35 7.06 -4.28 -1.73
CA GLU A 35 8.46 -4.70 -1.77
C GLU A 35 9.17 -4.52 -0.43
N ALA A 36 8.96 -3.38 0.25
CA ALA A 36 9.53 -3.15 1.57
C ALA A 36 9.06 -4.21 2.59
N PHE A 37 7.78 -4.57 2.56
CA PHE A 37 7.21 -5.59 3.44
C PHE A 37 7.73 -7.01 3.14
N LYS A 38 7.97 -7.32 1.87
CA LYS A 38 8.58 -8.59 1.44
C LYS A 38 10.00 -8.78 2.00
N ASN A 39 10.74 -7.68 2.15
CA ASN A 39 12.13 -7.67 2.63
C ASN A 39 12.26 -7.60 4.16
N LEU A 40 11.16 -7.61 4.91
CA LEU A 40 11.20 -7.70 6.38
C LEU A 40 11.73 -9.06 6.84
N SER A 41 12.48 -9.05 7.95
CA SER A 41 13.05 -10.26 8.50
C SER A 41 11.98 -11.28 8.91
N ILE A 42 12.35 -12.55 9.01
CA ILE A 42 11.43 -13.61 9.44
C ILE A 42 11.02 -13.37 10.90
N GLU A 43 11.98 -13.01 11.74
CA GLU A 43 11.80 -12.80 13.18
C GLU A 43 10.76 -11.71 13.46
N LEU A 44 10.81 -10.58 12.73
CA LEU A 44 9.83 -9.51 12.89
C LEU A 44 8.42 -9.96 12.50
N ARG A 45 8.30 -10.74 11.43
CA ARG A 45 7.01 -11.24 10.93
C ARG A 45 6.42 -12.28 11.88
N GLU A 46 7.25 -13.18 12.39
CA GLU A 46 6.85 -14.20 13.38
C GLU A 46 6.48 -13.59 14.72
N ALA A 47 7.16 -12.53 15.16
CA ALA A 47 6.82 -11.79 16.37
C ALA A 47 5.49 -11.01 16.25
N ASN A 48 4.97 -10.82 15.03
CA ASN A 48 3.77 -10.03 14.76
C ASN A 48 2.80 -10.76 13.81
N PRO A 49 2.28 -11.95 14.18
CA PRO A 49 1.52 -12.81 13.26
C PRO A 49 0.12 -12.27 12.93
N ALA A 50 -0.40 -11.33 13.71
CA ALA A 50 -1.70 -10.69 13.46
C ALA A 50 -1.69 -9.77 12.22
N ILE A 51 -0.51 -9.36 11.74
CA ILE A 51 -0.38 -8.52 10.56
C ILE A 51 -0.42 -9.42 9.32
N PRO A 52 -1.25 -9.12 8.30
CA PRO A 52 -1.41 -9.95 7.11
C PRO A 52 -0.25 -9.78 6.11
N TRP A 53 0.98 -10.12 6.53
CA TRP A 53 2.22 -9.90 5.77
C TRP A 53 2.17 -10.40 4.33
N ARG A 54 1.61 -11.60 4.14
CA ARG A 54 1.48 -12.23 2.81
C ARG A 54 0.56 -11.45 1.89
N GLN A 55 -0.53 -10.90 2.43
CA GLN A 55 -1.49 -10.12 1.64
C GLN A 55 -0.87 -8.79 1.21
N ILE A 56 -0.17 -8.11 2.12
CA ILE A 56 0.50 -6.83 1.85
C ILE A 56 1.61 -7.01 0.80
N ALA A 57 2.42 -8.05 0.94
CA ALA A 57 3.46 -8.37 -0.03
C ALA A 57 2.87 -8.82 -1.39
N GLY A 58 1.80 -9.63 -1.37
CA GLY A 58 1.16 -10.14 -2.59
C GLY A 58 0.45 -9.07 -3.42
N MET A 59 0.03 -7.95 -2.81
CA MET A 59 -0.52 -6.79 -3.53
C MET A 59 0.44 -6.30 -4.61
N ARG A 60 1.74 -6.20 -4.32
CA ARG A 60 2.77 -5.82 -5.29
C ARG A 60 2.73 -6.72 -6.51
N ASP A 61 2.69 -8.04 -6.30
CA ASP A 61 2.76 -9.02 -7.40
C ASP A 61 1.56 -8.85 -8.34
N VAL A 62 0.37 -8.56 -7.81
CA VAL A 62 -0.82 -8.23 -8.62
C VAL A 62 -0.61 -6.93 -9.39
N LEU A 63 -0.13 -5.86 -8.73
CA LEU A 63 0.03 -4.55 -9.35
C LEU A 63 1.05 -4.55 -10.50
N ILE A 64 2.16 -5.29 -10.36
CA ILE A 64 3.22 -5.32 -11.40
C ILE A 64 2.92 -6.28 -12.55
N HIS A 65 2.23 -7.40 -12.31
CA HIS A 65 2.03 -8.44 -13.33
C HIS A 65 0.70 -8.28 -14.08
N ASP A 66 -0.33 -7.80 -13.41
CA ASP A 66 -1.67 -7.60 -13.98
C ASP A 66 -2.00 -6.11 -14.20
N TYR A 67 -0.98 -5.26 -14.37
CA TYR A 67 -1.13 -3.79 -14.48
C TYR A 67 -2.19 -3.34 -15.51
N LEU A 68 -2.37 -4.10 -16.61
CA LEU A 68 -3.40 -3.83 -17.64
C LEU A 68 -4.83 -4.11 -17.16
N LYS A 69 -5.00 -4.92 -16.12
CA LYS A 69 -6.28 -5.35 -15.54
C LYS A 69 -6.50 -4.84 -14.12
N VAL A 70 -5.62 -3.97 -13.62
CA VAL A 70 -5.75 -3.40 -12.28
C VAL A 70 -7.09 -2.65 -12.17
N ASN A 71 -7.90 -3.07 -11.21
CA ASN A 71 -9.15 -2.42 -10.90
C ASN A 71 -8.88 -1.17 -10.04
N LEU A 72 -8.99 0.01 -10.65
CA LEU A 72 -8.68 1.27 -9.99
C LEU A 72 -9.57 1.57 -8.78
N SER A 73 -10.84 1.15 -8.79
CA SER A 73 -11.72 1.28 -7.61
C SER A 73 -11.22 0.44 -6.43
N ARG A 74 -10.62 -0.73 -6.69
CA ARG A 74 -9.97 -1.53 -5.63
C ARG A 74 -8.67 -0.89 -5.14
N VAL A 75 -7.89 -0.28 -6.03
CA VAL A 75 -6.70 0.49 -5.64
C VAL A 75 -7.11 1.64 -4.73
N TRP A 76 -8.16 2.37 -5.11
CA TRP A 76 -8.71 3.44 -4.28
C TRP A 76 -9.17 2.95 -2.91
N LEU A 77 -9.86 1.81 -2.85
CA LEU A 77 -10.26 1.20 -1.58
C LEU A 77 -9.04 0.95 -0.70
N THR A 78 -8.00 0.29 -1.21
CA THR A 78 -6.76 0.05 -0.46
C THR A 78 -6.12 1.34 0.05
N VAL A 79 -6.11 2.41 -0.75
CA VAL A 79 -5.56 3.71 -0.33
C VAL A 79 -6.39 4.38 0.76
N SER A 80 -7.72 4.31 0.65
CA SER A 80 -8.65 5.02 1.54
C SER A 80 -8.97 4.26 2.82
N THR A 81 -8.90 2.93 2.82
CA THR A 81 -9.24 2.08 3.98
C THR A 81 -8.03 1.38 4.58
N ASP A 82 -7.28 0.64 3.77
CA ASP A 82 -6.31 -0.32 4.28
C ASP A 82 -4.97 0.35 4.64
N LEU A 83 -4.57 1.35 3.85
CA LEU A 83 -3.30 2.04 4.00
C LEU A 83 -3.18 2.86 5.30
N PRO A 84 -4.23 3.57 5.77
CA PRO A 84 -4.23 4.20 7.09
C PRO A 84 -3.99 3.21 8.24
N ASP A 85 -4.67 2.06 8.22
CA ASP A 85 -4.51 1.02 9.25
C ASP A 85 -3.11 0.41 9.23
N LEU A 86 -2.57 0.18 8.03
CA LEU A 86 -1.20 -0.27 7.85
C LEU A 86 -0.20 0.73 8.42
N SER A 87 -0.42 2.04 8.22
CA SER A 87 0.44 3.06 8.79
C SER A 87 0.41 3.06 10.31
N THR A 88 -0.77 2.97 10.91
CA THR A 88 -0.92 2.90 12.36
C THR A 88 -0.15 1.70 12.91
N THR A 89 -0.27 0.56 12.22
CA THR A 89 0.46 -0.66 12.54
C THR A 89 1.98 -0.46 12.48
N VAL A 90 2.51 0.13 11.41
CA VAL A 90 3.94 0.41 11.27
C VAL A 90 4.44 1.38 12.33
N THR A 91 3.70 2.44 12.62
CA THR A 91 4.05 3.40 13.68
C THR A 91 4.10 2.71 15.04
N ARG A 92 3.16 1.81 15.34
CA ARG A 92 3.20 1.00 16.57
C ARG A 92 4.46 0.14 16.62
N LEU A 93 4.81 -0.55 15.54
CA LEU A 93 6.02 -1.39 15.50
C LEU A 93 7.30 -0.57 15.72
N LEU A 94 7.39 0.61 15.11
CA LEU A 94 8.55 1.50 15.28
C LEU A 94 8.68 2.06 16.70
N ASN A 95 7.58 2.20 17.43
CA ASN A 95 7.58 2.67 18.81
C ASN A 95 7.75 1.54 19.85
N GLN A 96 7.77 0.28 19.41
CA GLN A 96 8.03 -0.90 20.24
C GLN A 96 9.49 -1.36 20.18
N ALA A 97 10.25 -0.85 19.22
CA ALA A 97 11.70 -1.05 19.06
C ALA A 97 12.47 0.00 19.85
#